data_AF-A0A366WIL9-F1
#
_entry.id   AF-A0A366WIL9-F1
#
_cell.length_a   1.000
_cell.length_b   1.000
_cell.length_c   1.000
_cell.angle_alpha   90.00
_cell.angle_beta   90.00
_cell.angle_gamma   90.00
#
_symmetry.space_group_name_H-M   'P 1'
#
loop_
_entity.id
_entity.type
_entity.pdbx_description
1 polymer ?
#
loop_
_entity_poly.entity_id
_entity_poly.type
_entity_poly.pdbx_seq_one_letter_code
_entity_poly.pdbx_strand_id
1 'polypeptide(L)'
;MTESMIRPPIKKLAPVKWMRTHLFSNWFNSLLTLAVGYLLITSVGPLLNWLIFDATFQGSGPDDCVEAGACWLFVKQRLNFFIYGFYPDEFQWRVDIMFALLAAAFVPQFIERFPGRKWLGIFGMTGLPIIGCVLIPGGILGLEEVGSSKWGGLMLTLILAYIGILASLPIGVLLALGRRSDMPVIRGLCVVFIEVWRAVPLITVLFMASVMLPLFLPDGVSFEKLARALIGITLWQSAYMAEVIRGGLQAIPRGQYEAANALGLGYWRKMGLVILPQALKLVIPGIVNTFISLFKDTTLVLIIGLFDILGAVQSTIADPAWQNVAIEGYVFVAFCFWVFCFGISRYSQNLERKLDTGHKT
;
A
#
# COMPACT_ATOMS: atom_id res chain seq x y z
N MET A 1 2.16 38.93 31.32
CA MET A 1 1.06 38.12 31.90
C MET A 1 0.52 37.22 30.82
N THR A 2 1.03 35.99 30.75
CA THR A 2 0.54 34.94 29.84
C THR A 2 -0.53 34.14 30.57
N GLU A 3 -1.78 34.42 30.25
CA GLU A 3 -2.93 33.70 30.77
C GLU A 3 -2.87 32.27 30.22
N SER A 4 -2.60 31.30 31.10
CA SER A 4 -2.58 29.89 30.74
C SER A 4 -3.99 29.49 30.30
N MET A 5 -4.19 29.22 29.00
CA MET A 5 -5.42 28.60 28.50
C MET A 5 -5.51 27.17 29.04
N ILE A 6 -6.02 27.03 30.26
CA ILE A 6 -6.41 25.75 30.84
C ILE A 6 -7.56 25.23 29.97
N ARG A 7 -7.29 24.19 29.17
CA ARG A 7 -8.35 23.50 28.42
C ARG A 7 -9.41 23.05 29.43
N PRO A 8 -10.70 23.37 29.22
CA PRO A 8 -11.74 22.97 30.16
C PRO A 8 -11.70 21.44 30.34
N PRO A 9 -11.85 20.94 31.57
CA PRO A 9 -11.82 19.50 31.81
C PRO A 9 -12.93 18.84 30.98
N ILE A 10 -12.57 17.81 30.21
CA ILE A 10 -13.53 16.99 29.49
C ILE A 10 -14.44 16.37 30.55
N LYS A 11 -15.64 16.94 30.76
CA LYS A 11 -16.63 16.38 31.66
C LYS A 11 -16.98 14.99 31.12
N LYS A 12 -16.53 13.93 31.81
CA LYS A 12 -16.98 12.57 31.54
C LYS A 12 -18.48 12.52 31.79
N LEU A 13 -19.27 12.64 30.73
CA LEU A 13 -20.72 12.53 30.81
C LEU A 13 -21.07 11.10 31.25
N ALA A 14 -22.02 10.96 32.17
CA ALA A 14 -22.60 9.65 32.48
C ALA A 14 -23.08 9.00 31.17
N PRO A 15 -22.94 7.65 31.00
CA PRO A 15 -23.21 6.98 29.72
C PRO A 15 -24.57 7.34 29.12
N VAL A 16 -25.62 7.41 29.96
CA VAL A 16 -26.97 7.80 29.54
C VAL A 16 -27.04 9.24 29.02
N LYS A 17 -26.36 10.17 29.70
CA LYS A 17 -26.30 11.57 29.28
C LYS A 17 -25.50 11.74 28.00
N TRP A 18 -24.45 10.93 27.81
CA TRP A 18 -23.69 10.88 26.57
C TRP A 18 -24.55 10.38 25.39
N MET A 19 -25.29 9.27 25.57
CA MET A 19 -26.17 8.74 24.53
C MET A 19 -27.27 9.72 24.14
N ARG A 20 -27.93 10.36 25.12
CA ARG A 20 -28.95 11.39 24.83
C ARG A 20 -28.39 12.60 24.09
N THR A 21 -27.13 12.96 24.34
CA THR A 21 -26.52 14.14 23.71
C THR A 21 -25.91 13.86 22.34
N HIS A 22 -25.47 12.62 22.06
CA HIS A 22 -24.78 12.28 20.81
C HIS A 22 -25.61 11.41 19.86
N LEU A 23 -26.39 10.45 20.39
CA LEU A 23 -27.17 9.51 19.58
C LEU A 23 -28.63 9.97 19.42
N PHE A 24 -29.23 10.49 20.49
CA PHE A 24 -30.66 10.84 20.53
C PHE A 24 -30.89 12.36 20.72
N SER A 25 -30.03 13.19 20.12
CA SER A 25 -30.05 14.65 20.34
C SER A 25 -31.22 15.38 19.68
N ASN A 26 -31.73 14.86 18.57
CA ASN A 26 -32.94 15.33 17.90
C ASN A 26 -33.71 14.13 17.32
N TRP A 27 -34.92 14.37 16.80
CA TRP A 27 -35.78 13.31 16.27
C TRP A 27 -35.12 12.58 15.07
N PHE A 28 -34.40 13.31 14.21
CA PHE A 28 -33.70 12.75 13.06
C PHE A 28 -32.56 11.82 13.46
N ASN A 29 -31.69 12.25 14.38
CA ASN A 29 -30.58 11.46 14.92
C ASN A 29 -31.08 10.25 15.71
N SER A 30 -32.21 10.38 16.40
CA SER A 30 -32.86 9.25 17.07
C SER A 30 -33.33 8.20 16.06
N LEU A 31 -34.02 8.63 15.00
CA LEU A 31 -34.46 7.75 13.92
C LEU A 31 -33.26 7.10 13.21
N LEU A 32 -32.23 7.88 12.89
CA LEU A 32 -31.00 7.41 12.24
C LEU A 32 -30.27 6.40 13.12
N THR A 33 -30.14 6.67 14.43
CA THR A 33 -29.51 5.75 15.39
C THR A 33 -30.28 4.45 15.47
N LEU A 34 -31.62 4.49 15.52
CA LEU A 34 -32.44 3.28 15.52
C LEU A 34 -32.34 2.51 14.20
N ALA A 35 -32.33 3.20 13.06
CA ALA A 35 -32.17 2.57 11.75
C ALA A 35 -30.80 1.90 11.59
N VAL A 36 -29.72 2.61 11.95
CA VAL A 36 -28.35 2.06 11.93
C VAL A 36 -28.20 0.93 12.94
N GLY A 37 -28.76 1.08 14.15
CA GLY A 37 -28.75 0.03 15.16
C GLY A 37 -29.48 -1.22 14.72
N TYR A 38 -30.66 -1.07 14.10
CA TYR A 38 -31.42 -2.18 13.51
C TYR A 38 -30.62 -2.87 12.41
N LEU A 39 -30.06 -2.12 11.46
CA LEU A 39 -29.22 -2.67 10.39
C LEU A 39 -27.98 -3.39 10.92
N LEU A 40 -27.31 -2.83 11.94
CA LEU A 40 -26.17 -3.47 12.58
C LEU A 40 -26.58 -4.80 13.22
N ILE A 41 -27.67 -4.85 13.97
CA ILE A 41 -28.12 -6.07 14.63
C ILE A 41 -28.53 -7.13 13.59
N THR A 42 -29.26 -6.73 12.56
CA THR A 42 -29.74 -7.67 11.53
C THR A 42 -28.67 -8.12 10.56
N SER A 43 -27.59 -7.35 10.34
CA SER A 43 -26.48 -7.76 9.47
C SER A 43 -25.34 -8.44 10.21
N VAL A 44 -24.98 -8.00 11.41
CA VAL A 44 -23.83 -8.54 12.15
C VAL A 44 -24.11 -9.95 12.67
N GLY A 45 -25.33 -10.23 13.16
CA GLY A 45 -25.69 -11.56 13.65
C GLY A 45 -25.50 -12.66 12.61
N PRO A 46 -26.18 -12.59 11.44
CA PRO A 46 -26.00 -13.55 10.36
C PRO A 46 -24.57 -13.62 9.84
N LEU A 47 -23.86 -12.48 9.77
CA LEU A 47 -22.48 -12.46 9.34
C LEU A 47 -21.57 -13.22 10.30
N LEU A 48 -21.72 -13.05 11.61
CA LEU A 48 -20.93 -13.80 12.59
C LEU A 48 -21.26 -15.29 12.60
N ASN A 49 -22.54 -15.63 12.42
CA ASN A 49 -22.98 -17.02 12.26
C ASN A 49 -22.29 -17.66 11.07
N TRP A 50 -22.38 -17.04 9.89
CA TRP A 50 -21.72 -17.54 8.69
C TRP A 50 -20.19 -17.58 8.83
N LEU A 51 -19.57 -16.53 9.38
CA LEU A 51 -18.11 -16.38 9.42
C LEU A 51 -17.43 -17.32 10.43
N ILE A 52 -18.07 -17.58 11.58
CA ILE A 52 -17.42 -18.24 12.73
C ILE A 52 -18.24 -19.43 13.23
N PHE A 53 -19.52 -19.22 13.55
CA PHE A 53 -20.27 -20.20 14.34
C PHE A 53 -20.72 -21.42 13.52
N ASP A 54 -21.12 -21.21 12.26
CA ASP A 54 -21.55 -22.26 11.33
C ASP A 54 -20.44 -22.64 10.33
N ALA A 55 -19.24 -22.07 10.49
CA ALA A 55 -18.16 -22.19 9.52
C ALA A 55 -17.40 -23.52 9.61
N THR A 56 -16.98 -24.05 8.46
CA THR A 56 -16.23 -25.30 8.33
C THR A 56 -14.72 -25.04 8.25
N PHE A 57 -13.98 -25.44 9.28
CA PHE A 57 -12.51 -25.22 9.37
C PHE A 57 -11.67 -26.48 9.09
N GLN A 58 -12.25 -27.67 9.22
CA GLN A 58 -11.56 -28.94 9.09
C GLN A 58 -12.37 -29.87 8.18
N GLY A 59 -11.67 -30.64 7.35
CA GLY A 59 -12.25 -31.56 6.40
C GLY A 59 -11.17 -32.08 5.44
N SER A 60 -11.55 -33.08 4.66
CA SER A 60 -10.74 -33.74 3.65
C SER A 60 -10.98 -33.17 2.26
N GLY A 61 -12.18 -32.67 1.97
CA GLY A 61 -12.54 -32.16 0.64
C GLY A 61 -13.70 -31.18 0.63
N PRO A 62 -14.12 -30.73 -0.57
CA PRO A 62 -15.21 -29.77 -0.74
C PRO A 62 -16.55 -30.24 -0.17
N ASP A 63 -16.81 -31.56 -0.19
CA ASP A 63 -18.04 -32.18 0.30
C ASP A 63 -18.26 -32.01 1.81
N ASP A 64 -17.20 -31.69 2.56
CA ASP A 64 -17.26 -31.48 4.00
C ASP A 64 -17.79 -30.07 4.37
N CYS A 65 -17.95 -29.16 3.40
CA CYS A 65 -18.40 -27.80 3.65
C CYS A 65 -19.93 -27.70 3.79
N VAL A 66 -20.36 -27.09 4.91
CA VAL A 66 -21.78 -26.87 5.21
C VAL A 66 -22.28 -25.60 4.51
N GLU A 67 -23.39 -25.70 3.75
CA GLU A 67 -23.96 -24.57 2.99
C GLU A 67 -24.35 -23.35 3.85
N ALA A 68 -24.67 -23.56 5.13
CA ALA A 68 -25.09 -22.49 6.05
C ALA A 68 -23.95 -21.57 6.51
N GLY A 69 -22.69 -21.98 6.36
CA GLY A 69 -21.53 -21.26 6.89
C GLY A 69 -20.34 -21.18 5.93
N ALA A 70 -19.33 -20.41 6.31
CA ALA A 70 -18.14 -20.19 5.50
C ALA A 70 -17.30 -21.48 5.38
N CYS A 71 -16.92 -21.82 4.16
CA CYS A 71 -16.01 -22.92 3.86
C CYS A 71 -14.52 -22.49 3.99
N TRP A 72 -14.02 -22.28 5.21
CA TRP A 72 -12.61 -21.91 5.44
C TRP A 72 -11.62 -23.01 5.03
N LEU A 73 -12.10 -24.25 4.89
CA LEU A 73 -11.32 -25.36 4.34
C LEU A 73 -10.76 -25.04 2.95
N PHE A 74 -11.54 -24.35 2.10
CA PHE A 74 -11.08 -23.89 0.78
C PHE A 74 -9.82 -23.03 0.89
N VAL A 75 -9.87 -22.01 1.74
CA VAL A 75 -8.74 -21.10 1.97
C VAL A 75 -7.53 -21.86 2.51
N LYS A 76 -7.75 -22.77 3.47
CA LYS A 76 -6.68 -23.57 4.07
C LYS A 76 -6.00 -24.49 3.04
N GLN A 77 -6.77 -25.16 2.19
CA GLN A 77 -6.21 -26.07 1.17
C GLN A 77 -5.53 -25.34 0.01
N ARG A 78 -5.96 -24.11 -0.31
CA ARG A 78 -5.37 -23.29 -1.37
C ARG A 78 -4.37 -22.23 -0.86
N LEU A 79 -4.08 -22.21 0.44
CA LEU A 79 -3.26 -21.17 1.07
C LEU A 79 -1.86 -21.06 0.45
N ASN A 80 -1.22 -22.19 0.14
CA ASN A 80 0.10 -22.20 -0.49
C ASN A 80 0.07 -21.46 -1.83
N PHE A 81 -0.91 -21.77 -2.69
CA PHE A 81 -1.10 -21.08 -3.96
C PHE A 81 -1.45 -19.59 -3.79
N PHE A 82 -2.24 -19.23 -2.76
CA PHE A 82 -2.54 -17.83 -2.48
C PHE A 82 -1.32 -17.02 -2.03
N ILE A 83 -0.34 -17.65 -1.40
CA ILE A 83 0.89 -16.99 -0.93
C ILE A 83 1.94 -16.92 -2.04
N TYR A 84 2.24 -18.06 -2.69
CA TYR A 84 3.38 -18.21 -3.60
C TYR A 84 2.99 -18.22 -5.09
N GLY A 85 1.71 -18.39 -5.42
CA GLY A 85 1.27 -18.57 -6.80
C GLY A 85 1.82 -19.87 -7.40
N PHE A 86 2.40 -19.79 -8.60
CA PHE A 86 2.99 -20.93 -9.31
C PHE A 86 4.48 -21.15 -8.98
N TYR A 87 4.98 -20.52 -7.91
CA TYR A 87 6.39 -20.63 -7.53
C TYR A 87 6.68 -22.05 -7.02
N PRO A 88 7.70 -22.75 -7.56
CA PRO A 88 7.93 -24.16 -7.24
C PRO A 88 8.15 -24.41 -5.73
N ASP A 89 7.51 -25.47 -5.22
CA ASP A 89 7.53 -25.84 -3.79
C ASP A 89 8.95 -25.98 -3.23
N GLU A 90 9.86 -26.58 -4.01
CA GLU A 90 11.26 -26.78 -3.64
C GLU A 90 12.02 -25.47 -3.36
N PHE A 91 11.57 -24.36 -3.95
CA PHE A 91 12.22 -23.05 -3.83
C PHE A 91 11.46 -22.06 -2.94
N GLN A 92 10.29 -22.42 -2.39
CA GLN A 92 9.47 -21.51 -1.59
C GLN A 92 10.21 -20.92 -0.38
N TRP A 93 11.21 -21.63 0.16
CA TRP A 93 12.09 -21.12 1.21
C TRP A 93 12.77 -19.79 0.86
N ARG A 94 13.03 -19.52 -0.43
CA ARG A 94 13.59 -18.24 -0.93
C ARG A 94 12.62 -17.08 -0.66
N VAL A 95 11.33 -17.34 -0.89
CA VAL A 95 10.24 -16.39 -0.64
C VAL A 95 10.01 -16.21 0.86
N ASP A 96 10.07 -17.29 1.64
CA ASP A 96 9.94 -17.24 3.09
C ASP A 96 11.04 -16.41 3.75
N ILE A 97 12.29 -16.58 3.29
CA ILE A 97 13.40 -15.72 3.73
C ILE A 97 13.09 -14.26 3.38
N MET A 98 12.59 -13.96 2.18
CA MET A 98 12.23 -12.60 1.82
C MET A 98 11.10 -12.03 2.69
N PHE A 99 10.08 -12.82 3.03
CA PHE A 99 9.03 -12.40 3.96
C PHE A 99 9.59 -12.18 5.37
N ALA A 100 10.47 -13.05 5.85
CA ALA A 100 11.12 -12.90 7.13
C ALA A 100 12.00 -11.63 7.18
N LEU A 101 12.78 -11.37 6.13
CA LEU A 101 13.61 -10.17 6.03
C LEU A 101 12.77 -8.89 5.90
N LEU A 102 11.67 -8.94 5.14
CA LEU A 102 10.72 -7.84 5.05
C LEU A 102 10.09 -7.55 6.43
N ALA A 103 9.62 -8.59 7.12
CA ALA A 103 9.09 -8.45 8.47
C ALA A 103 10.15 -7.92 9.45
N ALA A 104 11.38 -8.42 9.40
CA ALA A 104 12.49 -7.96 10.24
C ALA A 104 12.87 -6.49 9.97
N ALA A 105 12.72 -6.00 8.74
CA ALA A 105 12.96 -4.60 8.42
C ALA A 105 11.82 -3.67 8.87
N PHE A 106 10.57 -4.10 8.66
CA PHE A 106 9.39 -3.25 8.84
C PHE A 106 8.72 -3.36 10.22
N VAL A 107 8.58 -4.57 10.80
CA VAL A 107 7.92 -4.76 12.11
C VAL A 107 8.61 -3.95 13.22
N PRO A 108 9.95 -3.91 13.32
CA PRO A 108 10.62 -3.07 14.31
C PRO A 108 10.35 -1.56 14.17
N GLN A 109 9.91 -1.07 12.99
CA GLN A 109 9.55 0.34 12.83
C GLN A 109 8.31 0.72 13.66
N PHE A 110 7.43 -0.25 13.92
CA PHE A 110 6.24 -0.07 14.78
C PHE A 110 6.59 0.02 16.27
N ILE A 111 7.75 -0.51 16.67
CA ILE A 111 8.17 -0.60 18.08
C ILE A 111 9.15 0.53 18.37
N GLU A 112 8.71 1.56 19.09
CA GLU A 112 9.49 2.78 19.24
C GLU A 112 10.84 2.62 19.96
N ARG A 113 10.90 1.64 20.86
CA ARG A 113 12.06 1.34 21.72
C ARG A 113 13.02 0.31 21.11
N PHE A 114 12.76 -0.17 19.90
CA PHE A 114 13.58 -1.23 19.31
C PHE A 114 14.99 -0.72 18.94
N PRO A 115 16.06 -1.41 19.40
CA PRO A 115 17.43 -1.00 19.12
C PRO A 115 17.74 -1.13 17.61
N GLY A 116 18.42 -0.14 17.03
CA GLY A 116 18.84 -0.22 15.63
C GLY A 116 17.73 -0.06 14.58
N ARG A 117 16.49 0.31 14.96
CA ARG A 117 15.38 0.46 13.99
C ARG A 117 15.72 1.31 12.75
N LYS A 118 16.52 2.37 12.91
CA LYS A 118 16.93 3.23 11.78
C LYS A 118 17.77 2.46 10.76
N TRP A 119 18.70 1.64 11.24
CA TRP A 119 19.54 0.79 10.40
C TRP A 119 18.72 -0.31 9.71
N LEU A 120 17.77 -0.91 10.42
CA LEU A 120 16.82 -1.87 9.82
C LEU A 120 15.94 -1.21 8.74
N GLY A 121 15.53 0.04 8.95
CA GLY A 121 14.79 0.81 7.94
C GLY A 121 15.65 1.12 6.70
N ILE A 122 16.91 1.52 6.90
CA ILE A 122 17.86 1.76 5.79
C ILE A 122 18.12 0.47 5.03
N PHE A 123 18.42 -0.64 5.74
CA PHE A 123 18.54 -1.97 5.15
C PHE A 123 17.29 -2.36 4.38
N GLY A 124 16.13 -2.07 4.96
CA GLY A 124 14.83 -2.29 4.34
C GLY A 124 14.54 -1.41 3.13
N MET A 125 15.30 -0.36 2.85
CA MET A 125 15.16 0.47 1.64
C MET A 125 16.24 0.18 0.59
N THR A 126 17.43 -0.25 1.00
CA THR A 126 18.57 -0.43 0.09
C THR A 126 19.04 -1.87 -0.05
N GLY A 127 19.11 -2.63 1.05
CA GLY A 127 19.59 -4.01 1.07
C GLY A 127 18.54 -5.01 0.59
N LEU A 128 17.29 -4.87 1.05
CA LEU A 128 16.19 -5.77 0.67
C LEU A 128 15.95 -5.87 -0.85
N PRO A 129 15.92 -4.78 -1.64
CA PRO A 129 15.74 -4.88 -3.08
C PRO A 129 16.87 -5.65 -3.76
N ILE A 130 18.12 -5.44 -3.31
CA ILE A 130 19.29 -6.13 -3.84
C ILE A 130 19.19 -7.64 -3.56
N ILE A 131 18.86 -8.01 -2.33
CA ILE A 131 18.68 -9.41 -1.94
C ILE A 131 17.52 -10.02 -2.74
N GLY A 132 16.40 -9.32 -2.87
CA GLY A 132 15.24 -9.80 -3.63
C GLY A 132 15.54 -10.05 -5.10
N CYS A 133 16.31 -9.16 -5.76
CA CYS A 133 16.74 -9.32 -7.15
C CYS A 133 17.62 -10.55 -7.38
N VAL A 134 18.32 -11.03 -6.35
CA VAL A 134 19.18 -12.24 -6.45
C VAL A 134 18.42 -13.48 -6.01
N LEU A 135 17.68 -13.39 -4.90
CA LEU A 135 17.10 -14.54 -4.21
C LEU A 135 15.82 -15.03 -4.88
N ILE A 136 14.93 -14.14 -5.35
CA ILE A 136 13.63 -14.56 -5.91
C ILE A 136 13.76 -15.14 -7.33
N PRO A 137 14.43 -14.47 -8.30
CA PRO A 137 14.67 -15.05 -9.62
C PRO A 137 15.65 -16.23 -9.58
N GLY A 138 16.64 -16.22 -8.70
CA GLY A 138 17.77 -17.14 -8.79
C GLY A 138 18.67 -16.83 -10.00
N GLY A 139 19.31 -17.87 -10.55
CA GLY A 139 20.22 -17.78 -11.71
C GLY A 139 21.63 -17.29 -11.39
N ILE A 140 21.85 -16.67 -10.23
CA ILE A 140 23.14 -16.16 -9.76
C ILE A 140 23.55 -16.94 -8.50
N LEU A 141 24.86 -17.08 -8.24
CA LEU A 141 25.40 -17.80 -7.07
C LEU A 141 25.07 -19.30 -7.04
N GLY A 142 24.82 -19.91 -8.20
CA GLY A 142 24.48 -21.34 -8.30
C GLY A 142 23.02 -21.67 -7.94
N LEU A 143 22.16 -20.65 -7.77
CA LEU A 143 20.73 -20.84 -7.57
C LEU A 143 20.04 -21.16 -8.91
N GLU A 144 19.15 -22.15 -8.91
CA GLU A 144 18.31 -22.45 -10.07
C GLU A 144 17.39 -21.26 -10.41
N GLU A 145 17.24 -20.96 -11.70
CA GLU A 145 16.45 -19.84 -12.21
C GLU A 145 14.95 -20.16 -12.19
N VAL A 146 14.17 -19.28 -11.58
CA VAL A 146 12.71 -19.33 -11.55
C VAL A 146 12.16 -18.12 -12.30
N GLY A 147 11.72 -18.35 -13.54
CA GLY A 147 11.19 -17.30 -14.41
C GLY A 147 10.01 -16.54 -13.79
N SER A 148 9.91 -15.24 -14.11
CA SER A 148 8.89 -14.33 -13.56
C SER A 148 7.45 -14.75 -13.88
N SER A 149 7.25 -15.63 -14.88
CA SER A 149 5.94 -16.18 -15.26
C SER A 149 5.33 -17.08 -14.19
N LYS A 150 6.15 -17.65 -13.30
CA LYS A 150 5.70 -18.50 -12.19
C LYS A 150 5.37 -17.72 -10.93
N TRP A 151 5.66 -16.42 -10.88
CA TRP A 151 5.48 -15.62 -9.69
C TRP A 151 4.02 -15.20 -9.54
N GLY A 152 3.45 -15.35 -8.34
CA GLY A 152 2.06 -14.99 -8.10
C GLY A 152 1.72 -14.85 -6.62
N GLY A 153 0.41 -14.79 -6.35
CA GLY A 153 -0.14 -14.71 -5.00
C GLY A 153 0.26 -13.44 -4.25
N LEU A 154 0.27 -13.54 -2.92
CA LEU A 154 0.67 -12.47 -2.01
C LEU A 154 2.12 -12.03 -2.24
N MET A 155 3.01 -12.95 -2.61
CA MET A 155 4.39 -12.61 -2.95
C MET A 155 4.42 -11.57 -4.07
N LEU A 156 3.69 -11.79 -5.17
CA LEU A 156 3.67 -10.86 -6.29
C LEU A 156 3.06 -9.51 -5.89
N THR A 157 1.96 -9.50 -5.14
CA THR A 157 1.35 -8.28 -4.59
C THR A 157 2.38 -7.46 -3.80
N LEU A 158 3.14 -8.10 -2.91
CA LEU A 158 4.15 -7.44 -2.09
C LEU A 158 5.34 -6.94 -2.92
N ILE A 159 5.82 -7.69 -3.91
CA ILE A 159 6.90 -7.28 -4.80
C ILE A 159 6.51 -6.02 -5.58
N LEU A 160 5.34 -6.03 -6.21
CA LEU A 160 4.83 -4.91 -7.01
C LEU A 160 4.67 -3.64 -6.15
N ALA A 161 4.06 -3.78 -4.98
CA ALA A 161 3.87 -2.67 -4.06
C ALA A 161 5.22 -2.13 -3.55
N TYR A 162 6.10 -3.01 -3.08
CA TYR A 162 7.36 -2.62 -2.47
C TYR A 162 8.30 -1.92 -3.46
N ILE A 163 8.48 -2.48 -4.66
CA ILE A 163 9.33 -1.87 -5.70
C ILE A 163 8.69 -0.57 -6.20
N GLY A 164 7.38 -0.56 -6.47
CA GLY A 164 6.65 0.63 -6.93
C GLY A 164 6.74 1.78 -5.93
N ILE A 165 6.59 1.49 -4.63
CA ILE A 165 6.74 2.47 -3.54
C ILE A 165 8.18 3.02 -3.51
N LEU A 166 9.16 2.12 -3.50
CA LEU A 166 10.57 2.50 -3.36
C LEU A 166 11.07 3.32 -4.55
N ALA A 167 10.70 2.95 -5.77
CA ALA A 167 11.14 3.62 -6.99
C ALA A 167 10.37 4.93 -7.25
N SER A 168 9.07 4.98 -6.95
CA SER A 168 8.26 6.17 -7.23
C SER A 168 8.59 7.37 -6.33
N LEU A 169 9.06 7.15 -5.10
CA LEU A 169 9.42 8.22 -4.18
C LEU A 169 10.56 9.12 -4.71
N PRO A 170 11.76 8.60 -5.05
CA PRO A 170 12.84 9.43 -5.58
C PRO A 170 12.48 10.05 -6.93
N ILE A 171 11.82 9.32 -7.82
CA ILE A 171 11.38 9.86 -9.12
C ILE A 171 10.37 11.00 -8.91
N GLY A 172 9.41 10.83 -7.99
CA GLY A 172 8.44 11.85 -7.64
C GLY A 172 9.10 13.11 -7.05
N VAL A 173 10.12 12.96 -6.18
CA VAL A 173 10.92 14.08 -5.68
C VAL A 173 11.57 14.84 -6.84
N LEU A 174 12.25 14.13 -7.74
CA LEU A 174 12.92 14.75 -8.89
C LEU A 174 11.93 15.49 -9.80
N LEU A 175 10.78 14.89 -10.10
CA LEU A 175 9.72 15.50 -10.91
C LEU A 175 9.12 16.74 -10.23
N ALA A 176 8.90 16.70 -8.90
CA ALA A 176 8.39 17.83 -8.14
C ALA A 176 9.37 19.02 -8.14
N LEU A 177 10.66 18.73 -7.97
CA LEU A 177 11.73 19.74 -8.04
C LEU A 177 11.87 20.30 -9.46
N GLY A 178 11.86 19.43 -10.48
CA GLY A 178 11.93 19.82 -11.88
C GLY A 178 10.77 20.73 -12.31
N ARG A 179 9.53 20.44 -11.84
CA ARG A 179 8.35 21.30 -12.06
C ARG A 179 8.49 22.70 -11.42
N ARG A 180 9.33 22.84 -10.40
CA ARG A 180 9.63 24.12 -9.72
C ARG A 180 10.89 24.81 -10.23
N SER A 181 11.54 24.26 -11.25
CA SER A 181 12.74 24.84 -11.86
C SER A 181 12.41 26.13 -12.60
N ASP A 182 13.37 27.06 -12.62
CA ASP A 182 13.31 28.29 -13.42
C ASP A 182 13.59 28.03 -14.91
N MET A 183 14.17 26.86 -15.24
CA MET A 183 14.42 26.46 -16.62
C MET A 183 13.12 26.03 -17.30
N PRO A 184 12.62 26.77 -18.32
CA PRO A 184 11.30 26.55 -18.90
C PRO A 184 11.17 25.16 -19.54
N VAL A 185 12.25 24.62 -20.12
CA VAL A 185 12.25 23.29 -20.74
C VAL A 185 12.07 22.19 -19.70
N ILE A 186 12.86 22.19 -18.63
CA ILE A 186 12.77 21.18 -17.55
C ILE A 186 11.39 21.25 -16.89
N ARG A 187 10.95 22.47 -16.56
CA ARG A 187 9.62 22.70 -16.01
C ARG A 187 8.53 22.18 -16.93
N GLY A 188 8.61 22.49 -18.23
CA GLY A 188 7.67 22.03 -19.24
C GLY A 188 7.59 20.50 -19.32
N LEU A 189 8.73 19.83 -19.43
CA LEU A 189 8.79 18.36 -19.48
C LEU A 189 8.20 17.71 -18.23
N CYS A 190 8.55 18.19 -17.04
CA CYS A 190 8.00 17.66 -15.79
C CYS A 190 6.49 17.93 -15.66
N VAL A 191 6.01 19.11 -16.06
CA VAL A 191 4.57 19.42 -16.05
C VAL A 191 3.83 18.48 -16.99
N VAL A 192 4.25 18.37 -18.25
CA VAL A 192 3.62 17.48 -19.23
C VAL A 192 3.60 16.04 -18.73
N PHE A 193 4.73 15.53 -18.23
CA PHE A 193 4.79 14.19 -17.66
C PHE A 193 3.76 14.01 -16.53
N ILE A 194 3.77 14.89 -15.52
CA ILE A 194 2.89 14.75 -14.35
C ILE A 194 1.41 14.83 -14.75
N GLU A 195 1.03 15.79 -15.60
CA GLU A 195 -0.37 15.96 -16.01
C GLU A 195 -0.85 14.78 -16.87
N VAL A 196 -0.04 14.30 -17.82
CA VAL A 196 -0.39 13.15 -18.68
C VAL A 196 -0.60 11.89 -17.83
N TRP A 197 0.36 11.55 -16.98
CA TRP A 197 0.29 10.30 -16.21
C TRP A 197 -0.81 10.30 -15.15
N ARG A 198 -1.17 11.47 -14.60
CA ARG A 198 -2.31 11.61 -13.68
C ARG A 198 -3.67 11.61 -14.38
N ALA A 199 -3.72 11.99 -15.66
CA ALA A 199 -4.94 11.96 -16.46
C ALA A 199 -5.27 10.54 -16.96
N VAL A 200 -4.27 9.67 -17.11
CA VAL A 200 -4.44 8.30 -17.61
C VAL A 200 -4.71 7.31 -16.46
N PRO A 201 -5.76 6.49 -16.54
CA PRO A 201 -6.00 5.41 -15.57
C PRO A 201 -4.87 4.36 -15.57
N LEU A 202 -4.48 3.85 -14.39
CA LEU A 202 -3.41 2.85 -14.28
C LEU A 202 -3.73 1.57 -15.09
N ILE A 203 -5.00 1.16 -15.14
CA ILE A 203 -5.43 0.00 -15.92
C ILE A 203 -5.09 0.13 -17.42
N THR A 204 -5.25 1.34 -17.97
CA THR A 204 -4.91 1.66 -19.37
C THR A 204 -3.40 1.64 -19.58
N VAL A 205 -2.62 2.15 -18.64
CA VAL A 205 -1.15 2.08 -18.67
C VAL A 205 -0.68 0.62 -18.70
N LEU A 206 -1.21 -0.22 -17.81
CA LEU A 206 -0.85 -1.64 -17.72
C LEU A 206 -1.19 -2.38 -19.01
N PHE A 207 -2.39 -2.16 -19.54
CA PHE A 207 -2.83 -2.73 -20.80
C PHE A 207 -1.96 -2.27 -21.98
N MET A 208 -1.68 -0.97 -22.08
CA MET A 208 -0.81 -0.41 -23.14
C MET A 208 0.59 -1.00 -23.07
N ALA A 209 1.21 -1.05 -21.89
CA ALA A 209 2.54 -1.61 -21.70
C ALA A 209 2.58 -3.11 -22.00
N SER A 210 1.54 -3.85 -21.66
CA SER A 210 1.57 -5.32 -21.73
C SER A 210 1.08 -5.89 -23.06
N VAL A 211 0.12 -5.24 -23.70
CA VAL A 211 -0.56 -5.73 -24.91
C VAL A 211 -0.15 -4.94 -26.14
N MET A 212 -0.11 -3.61 -26.06
CA MET A 212 0.12 -2.75 -27.23
C MET A 212 1.61 -2.53 -27.52
N LEU A 213 2.45 -2.27 -26.51
CA LEU A 213 3.89 -2.03 -26.69
C LEU A 213 4.60 -3.15 -27.47
N PRO A 214 4.35 -4.45 -27.23
CA PRO A 214 4.95 -5.52 -28.03
C PRO A 214 4.66 -5.45 -29.53
N LEU A 215 3.52 -4.88 -29.94
CA LEU A 215 3.15 -4.74 -31.35
C LEU A 215 4.02 -3.71 -32.09
N PHE A 216 4.69 -2.83 -31.35
CA PHE A 216 5.62 -1.83 -31.89
C PHE A 216 7.09 -2.23 -31.74
N LEU A 217 7.38 -3.36 -31.08
CA LEU A 217 8.73 -3.86 -30.91
C LEU A 217 9.10 -4.79 -32.08
N PRO A 218 10.38 -4.80 -32.52
CA PRO A 218 10.84 -5.74 -33.53
C PRO A 218 10.62 -7.19 -33.12
N ASP A 219 10.40 -8.07 -34.10
CA ASP A 219 10.28 -9.51 -33.89
C ASP A 219 11.49 -10.04 -33.09
N GLY A 220 11.21 -10.73 -31.98
CA GLY A 220 12.23 -11.28 -31.08
C GLY A 220 12.60 -10.39 -29.88
N VAL A 221 12.20 -9.10 -29.84
CA VAL A 221 12.37 -8.26 -28.65
C VAL A 221 11.15 -8.40 -27.75
N SER A 222 11.24 -9.25 -26.73
CA SER A 222 10.20 -9.39 -25.72
C SER A 222 10.69 -8.97 -24.34
N PHE A 223 9.95 -8.07 -23.70
CA PHE A 223 10.17 -7.74 -22.29
C PHE A 223 9.22 -8.57 -21.43
N GLU A 224 9.73 -9.04 -20.29
CA GLU A 224 8.91 -9.75 -19.31
C GLU A 224 7.70 -8.92 -18.88
N LYS A 225 6.55 -9.58 -18.70
CA LYS A 225 5.31 -8.92 -18.28
C LYS A 225 5.48 -8.19 -16.96
N LEU A 226 6.20 -8.81 -16.01
CA LEU A 226 6.48 -8.23 -14.70
C LEU A 226 7.28 -6.93 -14.80
N ALA A 227 8.36 -6.92 -15.59
CA ALA A 227 9.19 -5.73 -15.77
C ALA A 227 8.38 -4.56 -16.35
N ARG A 228 7.54 -4.82 -17.36
CA ARG A 228 6.66 -3.82 -17.98
C ARG A 228 5.62 -3.28 -16.99
N ALA A 229 5.03 -4.17 -16.18
CA ALA A 229 4.11 -3.77 -15.12
C ALA A 229 4.81 -2.87 -14.09
N LEU A 230 5.98 -3.26 -13.59
CA LEU A 230 6.77 -2.47 -12.62
C LEU A 230 7.14 -1.09 -13.15
N ILE A 231 7.57 -0.99 -14.41
CA ILE A 231 7.88 0.31 -15.05
C ILE A 231 6.61 1.17 -15.14
N GLY A 232 5.52 0.62 -15.66
CA GLY A 232 4.25 1.36 -15.80
C GLY A 232 3.71 1.86 -14.46
N ILE A 233 3.70 0.99 -13.44
CA ILE A 233 3.30 1.30 -12.08
C ILE A 233 4.21 2.39 -11.49
N THR A 234 5.52 2.28 -11.65
CA THR A 234 6.49 3.25 -11.11
C THR A 234 6.30 4.63 -11.72
N LEU A 235 6.16 4.71 -13.05
CA LEU A 235 5.97 5.98 -13.76
C LEU A 235 4.64 6.64 -13.36
N TRP A 236 3.55 5.87 -13.38
CA TRP A 236 2.22 6.35 -12.98
C TRP A 236 2.22 6.87 -11.53
N GLN A 237 2.73 6.06 -10.60
CA GLN A 237 2.80 6.41 -9.18
C GLN A 237 3.71 7.63 -8.93
N SER A 238 4.82 7.75 -9.68
CA SER A 238 5.75 8.87 -9.52
C SER A 238 5.10 10.22 -9.82
N ALA A 239 4.11 10.26 -10.72
CA ALA A 239 3.36 11.49 -11.03
C ALA A 239 2.45 11.93 -9.87
N TYR A 240 1.75 10.99 -9.23
CA TYR A 240 0.97 11.27 -8.01
C TYR A 240 1.88 11.66 -6.84
N MET A 241 3.00 10.97 -6.68
CA MET A 241 4.00 11.27 -5.65
C MET A 241 4.59 12.67 -5.83
N ALA A 242 4.90 13.06 -7.07
CA ALA A 242 5.39 14.40 -7.38
C ALA A 242 4.41 15.50 -6.97
N GLU A 243 3.11 15.26 -7.15
CA GLU A 243 2.07 16.22 -6.76
C GLU A 243 1.96 16.38 -5.24
N VAL A 244 2.03 15.26 -4.51
CA VAL A 244 2.06 15.26 -3.04
C VAL A 244 3.27 16.07 -2.54
N ILE A 245 4.46 15.79 -3.06
CA ILE A 245 5.70 16.49 -2.69
C ILE A 245 5.64 17.97 -3.07
N ARG A 246 5.07 18.31 -4.23
CA ARG A 246 4.83 19.69 -4.66
C ARG A 246 3.94 20.45 -3.67
N GLY A 247 2.88 19.82 -3.17
CA GLY A 247 2.03 20.38 -2.12
C GLY A 247 2.83 20.69 -0.85
N GLY A 248 3.73 19.79 -0.45
CA GLY A 248 4.64 19.99 0.69
C GLY A 248 5.61 21.15 0.50
N LEU A 249 6.22 21.25 -0.68
CA LEU A 249 7.13 22.34 -1.02
C LEU A 249 6.44 23.71 -1.01
N GLN A 250 5.14 23.77 -1.35
CA GLN A 250 4.33 24.99 -1.29
C GLN A 250 3.94 25.39 0.12
N ALA A 251 3.84 24.44 1.05
CA ALA A 251 3.51 24.70 2.45
C ALA A 251 4.68 25.32 3.23
N ILE A 252 5.91 25.29 2.69
CA ILE A 252 7.09 25.87 3.36
C ILE A 252 7.04 27.41 3.30
N PRO A 253 7.11 28.10 4.45
CA PRO A 253 7.14 29.56 4.49
C PRO A 253 8.33 30.15 3.73
N ARG A 254 8.12 31.29 3.06
CA ARG A 254 9.19 31.98 2.30
C ARG A 254 10.40 32.33 3.16
N GLY A 255 10.20 32.64 4.44
CA GLY A 255 11.29 32.94 5.38
C GLY A 255 12.34 31.83 5.51
N GLN A 256 11.99 30.55 5.33
CA GLN A 256 12.96 29.45 5.33
C GLN A 256 13.90 29.53 4.11
N TYR A 257 13.35 29.92 2.95
CA TYR A 257 14.15 30.13 1.74
C TYR A 257 15.06 31.36 1.87
N GLU A 258 14.53 32.45 2.43
CA GLU A 258 15.26 33.70 2.65
C GLU A 258 16.39 33.52 3.67
N ALA A 259 16.14 32.83 4.79
CA ALA A 259 17.16 32.52 5.79
C ALA A 259 18.28 31.65 5.21
N ALA A 260 17.95 30.63 4.42
CA ALA A 260 18.94 29.80 3.74
C ALA A 260 19.78 30.60 2.73
N ASN A 261 19.15 31.53 2.01
CA ASN A 261 19.86 32.44 1.09
C ASN A 261 20.77 33.42 1.85
N ALA A 262 20.34 33.94 3.01
CA ALA A 262 21.14 34.84 3.85
C ALA A 262 22.39 34.16 4.42
N LEU A 263 22.34 32.84 4.63
CA LEU A 263 23.49 32.00 4.97
C LEU A 263 24.38 31.65 3.76
N GLY A 264 24.09 32.17 2.56
CA GLY A 264 24.86 31.91 1.35
C GLY A 264 24.72 30.48 0.81
N LEU A 265 23.66 29.74 1.21
CA LEU A 265 23.46 28.37 0.74
C LEU A 265 23.03 28.35 -0.73
N GLY A 266 23.84 27.72 -1.58
CA GLY A 266 23.47 27.43 -2.97
C GLY A 266 22.23 26.52 -3.06
N TYR A 267 21.59 26.47 -4.25
CA TYR A 267 20.31 25.77 -4.47
C TYR A 267 20.29 24.34 -3.91
N TRP A 268 21.29 23.52 -4.25
CA TRP A 268 21.35 22.11 -3.83
C TRP A 268 21.49 21.94 -2.31
N ARG A 269 22.29 22.78 -1.66
CA ARG A 269 22.45 22.77 -0.19
C ARG A 269 21.18 23.25 0.50
N LYS A 270 20.60 24.36 0.03
CA LYS A 270 19.32 24.88 0.52
C LYS A 270 18.21 23.84 0.40
N MET A 271 18.09 23.20 -0.76
CA MET A 271 17.06 22.20 -1.01
C MET A 271 17.28 20.95 -0.16
N GLY A 272 18.48 20.36 -0.17
CA GLY A 272 18.76 19.11 0.51
C GLY A 272 18.82 19.20 2.04
N LEU A 273 19.31 20.31 2.60
CA LEU A 273 19.52 20.44 4.04
C LEU A 273 18.37 21.13 4.77
N VAL A 274 17.63 22.02 4.09
CA VAL A 274 16.63 22.88 4.74
C VAL A 274 15.23 22.58 4.22
N ILE A 275 15.00 22.80 2.93
CA ILE A 275 13.64 22.87 2.39
C ILE A 275 13.01 21.48 2.21
N LEU A 276 13.69 20.56 1.51
CA LEU A 276 13.14 19.26 1.16
C LEU A 276 12.86 18.38 2.40
N PRO A 277 13.75 18.29 3.42
CA PRO A 277 13.45 17.53 4.63
C PRO A 277 12.18 18.03 5.36
N GLN A 278 11.99 19.36 5.42
CA GLN A 278 10.80 19.96 6.01
C GLN A 278 9.55 19.68 5.17
N ALA A 279 9.64 19.83 3.84
CA ALA A 279 8.53 19.57 2.94
C ALA A 279 8.08 18.11 2.99
N LEU A 280 9.03 17.16 2.91
CA LEU A 280 8.74 15.73 3.02
C LEU A 280 8.08 15.39 4.34
N LYS A 281 8.54 15.98 5.44
CA LYS A 281 7.95 15.81 6.78
C LYS A 281 6.48 16.26 6.83
N LEU A 282 6.15 17.39 6.20
CA LEU A 282 4.76 17.90 6.14
C LEU A 282 3.83 16.99 5.35
N VAL A 283 4.34 16.30 4.32
CA VAL A 283 3.52 15.47 3.43
C VAL A 283 3.60 13.97 3.71
N ILE A 284 4.19 13.55 4.83
CA ILE A 284 4.19 12.14 5.25
C ILE A 284 2.78 11.52 5.18
N PRO A 285 1.69 12.17 5.67
CA PRO A 285 0.35 11.60 5.55
C PRO A 285 -0.07 11.37 4.08
N GLY A 286 0.26 12.32 3.20
CA GLY A 286 0.01 12.22 1.77
C GLY A 286 0.80 11.10 1.12
N ILE A 287 2.11 11.00 1.42
CA ILE A 287 3.00 9.96 0.90
C ILE A 287 2.47 8.58 1.28
N VAL A 288 2.13 8.37 2.56
CA VAL A 288 1.63 7.08 3.03
C VAL A 288 0.26 6.75 2.43
N ASN A 289 -0.63 7.73 2.26
CA ASN A 289 -1.89 7.51 1.56
C ASN A 289 -1.66 7.03 0.12
N THR A 290 -0.71 7.64 -0.60
CA THR A 290 -0.33 7.23 -1.96
C THR A 290 0.28 5.83 -1.98
N PHE A 291 1.02 5.41 -0.94
CA PHE A 291 1.50 4.03 -0.79
C PHE A 291 0.37 3.01 -0.55
N ILE A 292 -0.61 3.35 0.29
CA ILE A 292 -1.79 2.51 0.54
C ILE A 292 -2.62 2.35 -0.74
N SER A 293 -2.80 3.43 -1.51
CA SER A 293 -3.46 3.36 -2.81
C SER A 293 -2.71 2.44 -3.77
N LEU A 294 -1.39 2.62 -3.91
CA LEU A 294 -0.57 1.77 -4.77
C LEU A 294 -0.66 0.29 -4.40
N PHE A 295 -0.63 -0.03 -3.11
CA PHE A 295 -0.78 -1.40 -2.63
C PHE A 295 -2.10 -2.02 -3.11
N LYS A 296 -3.22 -1.30 -3.02
CA LYS A 296 -4.53 -1.76 -3.54
C LYS A 296 -4.56 -1.85 -5.07
N ASP A 297 -3.94 -0.88 -5.74
CA ASP A 297 -3.88 -0.80 -7.20
C ASP A 297 -3.03 -1.91 -7.83
N THR A 298 -2.19 -2.61 -7.05
CA THR A 298 -1.45 -3.79 -7.54
C THR A 298 -2.36 -4.87 -8.10
N THR A 299 -3.61 -4.97 -7.62
CA THR A 299 -4.60 -5.94 -8.11
C THR A 299 -5.00 -5.72 -9.58
N LEU A 300 -4.77 -4.52 -10.13
CA LEU A 300 -5.03 -4.23 -11.55
C LEU A 300 -4.12 -5.01 -12.50
N VAL A 301 -3.02 -5.59 -12.03
CA VAL A 301 -2.15 -6.44 -12.88
C VAL A 301 -2.83 -7.73 -13.34
N LEU A 302 -3.96 -8.09 -12.74
CA LEU A 302 -4.77 -9.21 -13.23
C LEU A 302 -5.18 -9.04 -14.69
N ILE A 303 -5.44 -7.81 -15.16
CA ILE A 303 -5.86 -7.56 -16.55
C ILE A 303 -4.81 -7.96 -17.59
N ILE A 304 -3.54 -8.02 -17.20
CA ILE A 304 -2.42 -8.42 -18.07
C ILE A 304 -2.00 -9.88 -17.86
N GLY A 305 -2.78 -10.63 -17.07
CA GLY A 305 -2.58 -12.05 -16.80
C GLY A 305 -1.49 -12.33 -15.75
N LEU A 306 -1.25 -11.38 -14.83
CA LEU A 306 -0.42 -11.61 -13.65
C LEU A 306 -1.35 -11.93 -12.46
N PHE A 307 -1.16 -13.10 -11.85
CA PHE A 307 -2.03 -13.59 -10.77
C PHE A 307 -1.46 -13.16 -9.42
N ASP A 308 -1.77 -11.93 -9.01
CA ASP A 308 -1.53 -11.45 -7.64
C ASP A 308 -2.45 -12.17 -6.62
N ILE A 309 -2.50 -11.77 -5.35
CA ILE A 309 -3.37 -12.47 -4.37
C ILE A 309 -4.84 -12.51 -4.80
N LEU A 310 -5.38 -11.42 -5.38
CA LEU A 310 -6.75 -11.41 -5.86
C LEU A 310 -6.91 -12.32 -7.08
N GLY A 311 -5.98 -12.24 -8.03
CA GLY A 311 -5.96 -13.11 -9.19
C GLY A 311 -5.85 -14.60 -8.84
N ALA A 312 -5.01 -14.95 -7.88
CA ALA A 312 -4.82 -16.32 -7.41
C ALA A 312 -6.10 -16.86 -6.76
N VAL A 313 -6.83 -16.04 -6.00
CA VAL A 313 -8.12 -16.44 -5.44
C VAL A 313 -9.17 -16.59 -6.55
N GLN A 314 -9.28 -15.62 -7.47
CA GLN A 314 -10.24 -15.70 -8.58
C GLN A 314 -10.01 -16.90 -9.50
N SER A 315 -8.76 -17.30 -9.73
CA SER A 315 -8.46 -18.49 -10.55
C SER A 315 -8.87 -19.79 -9.87
N THR A 316 -8.87 -19.84 -8.53
CA THR A 316 -9.31 -21.02 -7.76
C THR A 316 -10.81 -21.08 -7.51
N ILE A 317 -11.50 -19.94 -7.47
CA ILE A 317 -12.97 -19.90 -7.36
C ILE A 317 -13.63 -20.46 -8.63
N ALA A 318 -12.92 -20.41 -9.77
CA ALA A 318 -13.39 -20.99 -11.02
C ALA A 318 -13.24 -22.53 -11.07
N ASP A 319 -12.65 -23.17 -10.06
CA ASP A 319 -12.48 -24.62 -9.97
C ASP A 319 -13.84 -25.30 -9.71
N PRO A 320 -14.35 -26.15 -10.63
CA PRO A 320 -15.63 -26.82 -10.45
C PRO A 320 -15.71 -27.74 -9.23
N ALA A 321 -14.56 -28.17 -8.70
CA ALA A 321 -14.52 -28.97 -7.47
C ALA A 321 -14.97 -28.16 -6.24
N TRP A 322 -14.85 -26.83 -6.27
CA TRP A 322 -15.21 -25.95 -5.16
C TRP A 322 -16.39 -25.06 -5.54
N GLN A 323 -17.60 -25.53 -5.26
CA GLN A 323 -18.82 -24.78 -5.52
C GLN A 323 -19.05 -23.73 -4.42
N ASN A 324 -19.52 -22.54 -4.81
CA ASN A 324 -19.98 -21.47 -3.90
C ASN A 324 -18.95 -20.86 -2.93
N VAL A 325 -17.64 -21.08 -3.11
CA VAL A 325 -16.58 -20.54 -2.23
C VAL A 325 -16.13 -19.10 -2.53
N ALA A 326 -16.86 -18.39 -3.40
CA ALA A 326 -16.45 -17.08 -3.90
C ALA A 326 -16.38 -16.02 -2.79
N ILE A 327 -17.34 -16.07 -1.86
CA ILE A 327 -17.44 -15.09 -0.77
C ILE A 327 -16.26 -15.27 0.19
N GLU A 328 -15.93 -16.51 0.56
CA GLU A 328 -14.81 -16.87 1.42
C GLU A 328 -13.48 -16.39 0.84
N GLY A 329 -13.28 -16.63 -0.46
CA GLY A 329 -12.10 -16.14 -1.18
C GLY A 329 -11.98 -14.62 -1.10
N TYR A 330 -13.04 -13.88 -1.42
CA TYR A 330 -13.01 -12.41 -1.36
C TYR A 330 -12.89 -11.85 0.05
N VAL A 331 -13.52 -12.48 1.05
CA VAL A 331 -13.37 -12.10 2.46
C VAL A 331 -11.93 -12.32 2.92
N PHE A 332 -11.29 -13.43 2.53
CA PHE A 332 -9.89 -13.68 2.81
C PHE A 332 -8.98 -12.61 2.19
N VAL A 333 -9.15 -12.31 0.91
CA VAL A 333 -8.37 -11.25 0.23
C VAL A 333 -8.59 -9.90 0.90
N ALA A 334 -9.85 -9.52 1.15
CA ALA A 334 -10.20 -8.27 1.82
C ALA A 334 -9.57 -8.18 3.22
N PHE A 335 -9.55 -9.29 3.97
CA PHE A 335 -8.87 -9.35 5.26
C PHE A 335 -7.36 -9.15 5.13
N CYS A 336 -6.70 -9.80 4.17
CA CYS A 336 -5.28 -9.57 3.90
C CYS A 336 -4.99 -8.11 3.57
N PHE A 337 -5.73 -7.51 2.63
CA PHE A 337 -5.57 -6.09 2.28
C PHE A 337 -5.82 -5.19 3.48
N TRP A 338 -6.84 -5.49 4.29
CA TRP A 338 -7.14 -4.75 5.50
C TRP A 338 -5.98 -4.81 6.51
N VAL A 339 -5.40 -5.98 6.78
CA VAL A 339 -4.26 -6.13 7.71
C VAL A 339 -3.08 -5.26 7.28
N PHE A 340 -2.69 -5.32 6.00
CA PHE A 340 -1.56 -4.53 5.48
C PHE A 340 -1.87 -3.03 5.47
N CYS A 341 -3.02 -2.62 4.94
CA CYS A 341 -3.42 -1.21 4.87
C CYS A 341 -3.60 -0.59 6.25
N PHE A 342 -4.20 -1.33 7.19
CA PHE A 342 -4.35 -0.92 8.57
C PHE A 342 -2.99 -0.78 9.26
N GLY A 343 -2.08 -1.73 9.06
CA GLY A 343 -0.70 -1.66 9.56
C GLY A 343 0.00 -0.39 9.07
N ILE A 344 0.06 -0.18 7.76
CA ILE A 344 0.68 1.01 7.14
C ILE A 344 0.04 2.31 7.67
N SER A 345 -1.29 2.35 7.76
CA SER A 345 -2.04 3.52 8.27
C SER A 345 -1.73 3.82 9.74
N ARG A 346 -1.70 2.81 10.62
CA ARG A 346 -1.38 2.97 12.04
C ARG A 346 0.06 3.48 12.24
N TYR A 347 1.00 2.97 11.45
CA TYR A 347 2.37 3.48 11.45
C TYR A 347 2.43 4.96 11.04
N SER A 348 1.72 5.33 9.97
CA SER A 348 1.62 6.72 9.49
C SER A 348 1.14 7.68 10.58
N GLN A 349 0.02 7.35 11.24
CA GLN A 349 -0.55 8.18 12.29
C GLN A 349 0.40 8.35 13.49
N ASN A 350 1.17 7.30 13.82
CA ASN A 350 2.16 7.39 14.88
C ASN A 350 3.32 8.31 14.47
N LEU A 351 3.80 8.16 13.23
CA LEU A 351 4.87 8.96 12.67
C LEU A 351 4.48 10.44 12.57
N GLU A 352 3.25 10.73 12.13
CA GLU A 352 2.67 12.07 12.06
C GLU A 352 2.64 12.74 13.43
N ARG A 353 2.06 12.08 14.45
CA ARG A 353 2.00 12.62 15.83
C ARG A 353 3.37 12.93 16.41
N LYS A 354 4.38 12.15 16.05
CA LYS A 354 5.75 12.33 16.52
C LYS A 354 6.48 13.46 15.80
N LEU A 355 6.19 13.63 14.52
CA LEU A 355 6.81 14.65 13.70
C LEU A 355 6.05 15.97 13.76
N ASP A 356 4.84 16.01 14.30
CA ASP A 356 4.13 17.24 14.60
C ASP A 356 4.92 18.08 15.63
N THR A 357 5.73 18.99 15.11
CA THR A 357 6.48 20.01 15.85
C THR A 357 5.77 21.36 15.79
N GLY A 358 4.51 21.39 15.34
CA GLY A 358 3.68 22.58 15.41
C GLY A 358 3.49 22.93 16.89
N HIS A 359 3.94 24.13 17.28
CA HIS A 359 3.52 24.68 18.56
C HIS A 359 1.99 24.75 18.51
N LYS A 360 1.32 23.99 19.37
CA LYS A 360 -0.11 24.18 19.65
C LYS A 360 -0.23 25.52 20.35
N THR A 361 -0.30 26.60 19.57
CA THR A 361 -0.64 27.94 20.05
C THR A 361 -2.06 27.95 20.60
#